data_AF-A0A947H600-F1
#
_entry.id   AF-A0A947H600-F1
#
_cell.length_a   1.000
_cell.length_b   1.000
_cell.length_c   1.000
_cell.angle_alpha   90.00
_cell.angle_beta   90.00
_cell.angle_gamma   90.00
#
_symmetry.space_group_name_H-M   'P 1'
#
loop_
_entity.id
_entity.type
_entity.pdbx_description
1 polymer ?
#
loop_
_entity_poly.entity_id
_entity_poly.type
_entity_poly.pdbx_seq_one_letter_code
_entity_poly.pdbx_strand_id
1 'polypeptide(L)'
;MKFQHFIKKYQTHLPLIEDITLSYPLSESLIEKYRDVFNWDLLLANEKIHWDFEFLAAQISYLRSKQNTNRIFHLPDDPNPAHLPCSEDLYFLFNPTTPDFYHFSRNSCVAWNTQLLERYKDRWYWEDLSFNEGIPFTESLISQFLHDWDWDALSSNTGIAFSLSLLEQFDSYWLKNALSMNPAFHSQFELLDRYQTELDWWYISSSSPLMHSPEIRTYFEKHVSFEGLLFNEHCKNLNLDQVYSFLTDKTIHNNKRVDFWFHFSRSGNLKDLLNRAPNLISDFASHLSFSELSGNMTLPFDDAFISQFETRWDWKRLSQKCSIHQAKGSEAREFKSLSMQSIECFSKYWDWEVLSQNWGIDWDMPVLSQIPGSHV
;
A
#
# COMPACT_ATOMS: atom_id res chain seq x y z
N MET A 1 38.14 11.02 18.56
CA MET A 1 38.08 11.23 20.04
C MET A 1 36.70 11.68 20.56
N LYS A 2 36.00 12.63 19.93
CA LYS A 2 34.72 13.15 20.44
C LYS A 2 33.63 12.08 20.60
N PHE A 3 33.44 11.21 19.60
CA PHE A 3 32.41 10.16 19.61
C PHE A 3 32.65 9.07 20.67
N GLN A 4 33.89 8.60 20.83
CA GLN A 4 34.23 7.59 21.85
C GLN A 4 34.05 8.12 23.27
N HIS A 5 34.40 9.39 23.52
CA HIS A 5 34.15 10.05 24.80
C HIS A 5 32.65 10.20 25.06
N PHE A 6 31.86 10.47 24.01
CA PHE A 6 30.41 10.59 24.07
C PHE A 6 29.74 9.27 24.46
N ILE A 7 29.99 8.16 23.75
CA ILE A 7 29.42 6.85 24.10
C ILE A 7 29.77 6.48 25.54
N LYS A 8 31.04 6.62 25.94
CA LYS A 8 31.48 6.32 27.31
C LYS A 8 30.75 7.16 28.37
N LYS A 9 30.41 8.40 28.05
CA LYS A 9 29.71 9.33 28.95
C LYS A 9 28.21 9.01 29.07
N TYR A 10 27.58 8.54 28.00
CA TYR A 10 26.12 8.39 27.93
C TYR A 10 25.61 6.96 27.77
N GLN A 11 26.47 5.93 27.88
CA GLN A 11 26.09 4.51 27.78
C GLN A 11 24.98 4.05 28.75
N THR A 12 24.69 4.81 29.81
CA THR A 12 23.61 4.52 30.78
C THR A 12 22.28 5.22 30.44
N HIS A 13 22.22 6.04 29.40
CA HIS A 13 21.00 6.74 28.96
C HIS A 13 20.41 6.03 27.72
N LEU A 14 19.46 5.11 27.94
CA LEU A 14 18.89 4.25 26.88
C LEU A 14 18.41 5.03 25.64
N PRO A 15 17.55 6.07 25.74
CA PRO A 15 16.97 6.73 24.56
C PRO A 15 18.02 7.31 23.62
N LEU A 16 19.09 7.91 24.18
CA LEU A 16 20.15 8.54 23.41
C LEU A 16 21.03 7.50 22.69
N ILE A 17 21.23 6.33 23.30
CA ILE A 17 21.96 5.23 22.68
C ILE A 17 21.13 4.63 21.54
N GLU A 18 19.82 4.47 21.72
CA GLU A 18 18.91 3.97 20.68
C GLU A 18 18.88 4.89 19.45
N ASP A 19 18.75 6.21 19.64
CA ASP A 19 18.77 7.20 18.56
C ASP A 19 20.07 7.14 17.73
N ILE A 20 21.22 7.02 18.40
CA ILE A 20 22.52 6.92 17.73
C ILE A 20 22.64 5.60 16.97
N THR A 21 22.16 4.52 17.60
CA THR A 21 22.23 3.18 17.02
C THR A 21 21.43 3.09 15.74
N LEU A 22 20.28 3.76 15.67
CA LEU A 22 19.37 3.73 14.52
C LEU A 22 19.77 4.69 13.39
N SER A 23 20.43 5.82 13.69
CA SER A 23 20.56 6.93 12.73
C SER A 23 21.98 7.36 12.38
N TYR A 24 23.00 6.93 13.13
CA TYR A 24 24.38 7.41 12.95
C TYR A 24 25.20 6.45 12.06
N PRO A 25 26.04 6.94 11.12
CA PRO A 25 26.92 6.11 10.29
C PRO A 25 28.09 5.53 11.12
N LEU A 26 27.81 4.47 11.88
CA LEU A 26 28.79 3.81 12.73
C LEU A 26 29.76 2.97 11.90
N SER A 27 31.06 3.10 12.18
CA SER A 27 32.07 2.22 11.57
C SER A 27 32.12 0.88 12.29
N GLU A 28 32.45 -0.18 11.57
CA GLU A 28 32.65 -1.54 12.09
C GLU A 28 33.56 -1.60 13.32
N SER A 29 34.66 -0.84 13.32
CA SER A 29 35.59 -0.74 14.46
C SER A 29 34.97 -0.14 15.73
N LEU A 30 33.97 0.73 15.59
CA LEU A 30 33.22 1.28 16.73
C LEU A 30 32.16 0.30 17.21
N ILE A 31 31.49 -0.38 16.27
CA ILE A 31 30.51 -1.42 16.56
C ILE A 31 31.16 -2.54 17.36
N GLU A 32 32.30 -3.06 16.88
CA GLU A 32 33.04 -4.12 17.57
C GLU A 32 33.47 -3.70 18.99
N LYS A 33 34.01 -2.47 19.12
CA LYS A 33 34.48 -1.94 20.40
C LYS A 33 33.36 -1.78 21.44
N TYR A 34 32.14 -1.49 21.02
CA TYR A 34 31.01 -1.20 21.90
C TYR A 34 29.83 -2.18 21.69
N ARG A 35 30.09 -3.39 21.19
CA ARG A 35 29.06 -4.37 20.83
C ARG A 35 28.13 -4.79 21.97
N ASP A 36 28.59 -4.67 23.22
CA ASP A 36 27.82 -4.99 24.43
C ASP A 36 26.89 -3.84 24.87
N VAL A 37 27.07 -2.64 24.31
CA VAL A 37 26.28 -1.44 24.64
C VAL A 37 25.17 -1.20 23.61
N PHE A 38 25.41 -1.53 22.34
CA PHE A 38 24.45 -1.28 21.27
C PHE A 38 23.31 -2.30 21.26
N ASN A 39 22.11 -1.81 20.95
CA ASN A 39 20.98 -2.66 20.58
C ASN A 39 21.16 -3.10 19.12
N TRP A 40 21.53 -4.35 18.91
CA TRP A 40 21.81 -4.88 17.57
C TRP A 40 20.59 -4.92 16.65
N ASP A 41 19.36 -4.96 17.20
CA ASP A 41 18.15 -4.87 16.38
C ASP A 41 18.06 -3.49 15.70
N LEU A 42 18.35 -2.42 16.45
CA LEU A 42 18.41 -1.05 15.92
C LEU A 42 19.62 -0.82 15.02
N LEU A 43 20.74 -1.50 15.32
CA LEU A 43 21.99 -1.33 14.60
C LEU A 43 21.88 -1.93 13.20
N LEU A 44 21.30 -3.13 13.12
CA LEU A 44 21.01 -3.78 11.84
C LEU A 44 20.05 -2.92 11.03
N ALA A 45 19.01 -2.35 11.66
CA ALA A 45 18.04 -1.46 11.02
C ALA A 45 18.57 -0.06 10.60
N ASN A 46 19.87 0.22 10.77
CA ASN A 46 20.43 1.53 10.48
C ASN A 46 20.87 1.66 9.01
N GLU A 47 20.09 2.42 8.24
CA GLU A 47 20.31 2.70 6.81
C GLU A 47 21.65 3.37 6.45
N LYS A 48 22.39 3.89 7.44
CA LYS A 48 23.69 4.55 7.23
C LYS A 48 24.87 3.59 7.39
N ILE A 49 24.64 2.35 7.78
CA ILE A 49 25.68 1.33 7.95
C ILE A 49 25.66 0.42 6.72
N HIS A 50 26.81 0.34 6.05
CA HIS A 50 27.03 -0.67 5.01
C HIS A 50 27.73 -1.86 5.64
N TRP A 51 27.03 -2.99 5.70
CA TRP A 51 27.54 -4.19 6.33
C TRP A 51 28.48 -4.97 5.41
N ASP A 52 29.71 -5.21 5.87
CA ASP A 52 30.58 -6.22 5.26
C ASP A 52 30.21 -7.63 5.72
N PHE A 53 30.25 -8.59 4.80
CA PHE A 53 29.91 -9.99 5.09
C PHE A 53 30.88 -10.63 6.09
N GLU A 54 32.19 -10.41 5.93
CA GLU A 54 33.21 -11.00 6.82
C GLU A 54 33.11 -10.40 8.22
N PHE A 55 32.83 -9.10 8.31
CA PHE A 55 32.55 -8.45 9.59
C PHE A 55 31.35 -9.07 10.30
N LEU A 56 30.20 -9.20 9.62
CA LEU A 56 29.02 -9.83 10.19
C LEU A 56 29.28 -11.29 10.60
N ALA A 57 30.02 -12.04 9.76
CA ALA A 57 30.40 -13.41 10.04
C ALA A 57 31.24 -13.52 11.32
N ALA A 58 32.16 -12.58 11.55
CA ALA A 58 32.95 -12.53 12.78
C ALA A 58 32.09 -12.27 14.04
N GLN A 59 30.97 -11.54 13.91
CA GLN A 59 30.08 -11.22 15.03
C GLN A 59 28.99 -12.27 15.27
N ILE A 60 28.83 -13.26 14.38
CA ILE A 60 27.68 -14.17 14.43
C ILE A 60 27.57 -14.98 15.72
N SER A 61 28.71 -15.44 16.25
CA SER A 61 28.73 -16.22 17.49
C SER A 61 28.27 -15.38 18.68
N TYR A 62 28.60 -14.09 18.67
CA TYR A 62 28.13 -13.14 19.66
C TYR A 62 26.63 -12.90 19.52
N LEU A 63 26.15 -12.62 18.30
CA LEU A 63 24.72 -12.38 18.02
C LEU A 63 23.85 -13.56 18.45
N ARG A 64 24.24 -14.79 18.10
CA ARG A 64 23.52 -16.02 18.52
C ARG A 64 23.48 -16.22 20.04
N SER A 65 24.46 -15.69 20.77
CA SER A 65 24.54 -15.82 22.23
C SER A 65 23.73 -14.77 22.99
N LYS A 66 23.38 -13.65 22.34
CA LYS A 66 22.77 -12.48 22.97
C LYS A 66 21.36 -12.16 22.48
N GLN A 67 21.03 -12.55 21.25
CA GLN A 67 19.79 -12.19 20.60
C GLN A 67 19.13 -13.39 19.92
N ASN A 68 17.81 -13.28 19.74
CA ASN A 68 17.08 -14.18 18.86
C ASN A 68 17.29 -13.74 17.42
N THR A 69 18.31 -14.30 16.77
CA THR A 69 18.72 -13.97 15.40
C THR A 69 17.63 -14.20 14.36
N ASN A 70 16.56 -14.93 14.68
CA ASN A 70 15.42 -15.11 13.78
C ASN A 70 14.76 -13.75 13.46
N ARG A 71 14.72 -12.82 14.42
CA ARG A 71 14.08 -11.50 14.25
C ARG A 71 14.80 -10.55 13.28
N ILE A 72 16.04 -10.84 12.91
CA ILE A 72 16.85 -9.99 12.03
C ILE A 72 16.23 -9.88 10.62
N PHE A 73 15.53 -10.92 10.17
CA PHE A 73 14.83 -10.95 8.89
C PHE A 73 13.31 -10.76 9.02
N HIS A 74 12.80 -10.44 10.22
CA HIS A 74 11.37 -10.30 10.49
C HIS A 74 10.99 -8.84 10.71
N LEU A 75 10.78 -8.08 9.62
CA LEU A 75 9.89 -6.92 9.67
C LEU A 75 8.79 -7.08 8.60
N PRO A 76 7.50 -6.92 8.94
CA PRO A 76 6.39 -7.21 8.02
C PRO A 76 6.37 -6.36 6.74
N ASP A 77 6.98 -5.18 6.76
CA ASP A 77 6.77 -4.13 5.75
C ASP A 77 8.03 -3.76 4.94
N ASP A 78 9.17 -4.40 5.21
CA ASP A 78 10.45 -4.13 4.52
C ASP A 78 11.16 -5.45 4.13
N PRO A 79 11.48 -5.68 2.84
CA PRO A 79 12.18 -6.88 2.41
C PRO A 79 13.65 -6.92 2.88
N ASN A 80 14.27 -5.80 3.26
CA ASN A 80 15.62 -5.76 3.83
C ASN A 80 15.81 -4.54 4.76
N PRO A 81 15.10 -4.50 5.91
CA PRO A 81 15.22 -3.38 6.86
C PRO A 81 16.62 -3.26 7.45
N ALA A 82 17.37 -4.37 7.42
CA ALA A 82 18.68 -4.46 7.99
C ALA A 82 19.81 -4.05 7.02
N HIS A 83 19.46 -3.67 5.78
CA HIS A 83 20.39 -3.33 4.71
C HIS A 83 21.55 -4.35 4.55
N LEU A 84 21.26 -5.62 4.82
CA LEU A 84 22.25 -6.69 4.80
C LEU A 84 22.66 -6.99 3.36
N PRO A 85 23.90 -7.45 3.12
CA PRO A 85 24.29 -7.98 1.83
C PRO A 85 23.33 -9.10 1.44
N CYS A 86 22.74 -8.98 0.27
CA CYS A 86 21.76 -9.92 -0.22
C CYS A 86 22.43 -11.19 -0.79
N SER A 87 23.17 -11.90 0.07
CA SER A 87 23.89 -13.12 -0.30
C SER A 87 23.26 -14.36 0.31
N GLU A 88 23.34 -15.47 -0.43
CA GLU A 88 23.02 -16.82 0.05
C GLU A 88 23.73 -17.09 1.38
N ASP A 89 25.03 -16.77 1.44
CA ASP A 89 25.89 -17.04 2.58
C ASP A 89 25.38 -16.38 3.88
N LEU A 90 24.71 -15.23 3.79
CA LEU A 90 24.25 -14.48 4.95
C LEU A 90 23.05 -15.17 5.65
N TYR A 91 22.16 -15.82 4.89
CA TYR A 91 21.07 -16.60 5.49
C TYR A 91 21.57 -17.88 6.16
N PHE A 92 22.53 -18.58 5.53
CA PHE A 92 23.22 -19.70 6.15
C PHE A 92 24.05 -19.25 7.35
N LEU A 93 24.56 -18.02 7.35
CA LEU A 93 25.29 -17.45 8.47
C LEU A 93 24.40 -17.31 9.71
N PHE A 94 23.15 -16.85 9.61
CA PHE A 94 22.30 -16.70 10.79
C PHE A 94 21.66 -18.01 11.26
N ASN A 95 21.34 -18.95 10.36
CA ASN A 95 20.76 -20.24 10.72
C ASN A 95 21.35 -21.42 9.91
N PRO A 96 22.53 -21.94 10.29
CA PRO A 96 23.26 -22.91 9.49
C PRO A 96 22.66 -24.32 9.54
N THR A 97 21.87 -24.64 10.57
CA THR A 97 21.27 -25.96 10.74
C THR A 97 19.92 -26.09 10.03
N THR A 98 19.15 -25.00 9.97
CA THR A 98 17.81 -24.97 9.37
C THR A 98 17.56 -23.58 8.76
N PRO A 99 18.09 -23.29 7.56
CA PRO A 99 17.82 -22.02 6.89
C PRO A 99 16.32 -21.81 6.72
N ASP A 100 15.87 -20.57 6.91
CA ASP A 100 14.46 -20.19 6.79
C ASP A 100 14.10 -19.96 5.31
N PHE A 101 13.83 -21.06 4.60
CA PHE A 101 13.49 -21.03 3.18
C PHE A 101 12.21 -20.25 2.89
N TYR A 102 11.29 -20.12 3.85
CA TYR A 102 10.05 -19.36 3.68
C TYR A 102 10.33 -17.86 3.57
N HIS A 103 11.05 -17.28 4.53
CA HIS A 103 11.39 -15.86 4.49
C HIS A 103 12.37 -15.55 3.36
N PHE A 104 13.28 -16.47 3.06
CA PHE A 104 14.21 -16.33 1.95
C PHE A 104 13.44 -16.26 0.63
N SER A 105 12.51 -17.18 0.35
CA SER A 105 11.68 -17.17 -0.87
C SER A 105 10.93 -15.85 -1.09
N ARG A 106 10.57 -15.13 -0.03
CA ARG A 106 9.85 -13.84 -0.10
C ARG A 106 10.76 -12.62 -0.24
N ASN A 107 12.07 -12.80 -0.09
CA ASN A 107 13.00 -11.69 -0.05
C ASN A 107 13.35 -11.21 -1.47
N SER A 108 12.93 -9.99 -1.82
CA SER A 108 13.19 -9.41 -3.14
C SER A 108 14.58 -8.81 -3.30
N CYS A 109 15.33 -8.66 -2.21
CA CYS A 109 16.67 -8.09 -2.27
C CYS A 109 17.73 -9.14 -2.61
N VAL A 110 17.46 -10.44 -2.37
CA VAL A 110 18.32 -11.57 -2.76
C VAL A 110 18.76 -11.46 -4.23
N ALA A 111 20.04 -11.71 -4.49
CA ALA A 111 20.58 -11.83 -5.84
C ALA A 111 20.15 -13.17 -6.50
N TRP A 112 18.87 -13.30 -6.79
CA TRP A 112 18.28 -14.51 -7.36
C TRP A 112 18.90 -14.87 -8.70
N ASN A 113 19.23 -16.14 -8.85
CA ASN A 113 19.76 -16.70 -10.08
C ASN A 113 19.38 -18.18 -10.18
N THR A 114 19.45 -18.71 -11.40
CA THR A 114 19.12 -20.10 -11.70
C THR A 114 19.89 -21.11 -10.85
N GLN A 115 21.17 -20.86 -10.54
CA GLN A 115 21.99 -21.81 -9.77
C GLN A 115 21.53 -21.92 -8.32
N LEU A 116 21.14 -20.78 -7.71
CA LEU A 116 20.60 -20.74 -6.36
C LEU A 116 19.24 -21.45 -6.28
N LEU A 117 18.36 -21.20 -7.25
CA LEU A 117 17.06 -21.85 -7.34
C LEU A 117 17.21 -23.37 -7.48
N GLU A 118 18.08 -23.83 -8.38
CA GLU A 118 18.35 -25.24 -8.60
C GLU A 118 18.93 -25.93 -7.36
N ARG A 119 19.90 -25.30 -6.68
CA ARG A 119 20.61 -25.88 -5.53
C ARG A 119 19.68 -26.30 -4.40
N TYR A 120 18.60 -25.57 -4.18
CA TYR A 120 17.63 -25.82 -3.11
C TYR A 120 16.19 -25.97 -3.61
N LYS A 121 16.02 -26.43 -4.85
CA LYS A 121 14.74 -26.60 -5.53
C LYS A 121 13.64 -27.20 -4.64
N ASP A 122 13.95 -28.29 -3.95
CA ASP A 122 12.98 -29.02 -3.10
C ASP A 122 12.69 -28.37 -1.74
N ARG A 123 13.35 -27.25 -1.44
CA ARG A 123 13.20 -26.53 -0.15
C ARG A 123 12.52 -25.18 -0.31
N TRP A 124 12.49 -24.64 -1.53
CA TRP A 124 11.88 -23.35 -1.80
C TRP A 124 10.36 -23.41 -1.70
N TYR A 125 9.79 -22.30 -1.24
CA TYR A 125 8.36 -22.06 -1.30
C TYR A 125 8.07 -21.41 -2.65
N TRP A 126 7.66 -22.22 -3.62
CA TRP A 126 7.52 -21.78 -5.01
C TRP A 126 6.40 -20.76 -5.24
N GLU A 127 5.33 -20.80 -4.46
CA GLU A 127 4.29 -19.76 -4.44
C GLU A 127 4.88 -18.39 -4.05
N ASP A 128 5.66 -18.36 -2.95
CA ASP A 128 6.33 -17.13 -2.50
C ASP A 128 7.38 -16.64 -3.52
N LEU A 129 8.13 -17.56 -4.15
CA LEU A 129 9.05 -17.20 -5.23
C LEU A 129 8.30 -16.63 -6.44
N SER A 130 7.17 -17.21 -6.83
CA SER A 130 6.36 -16.72 -7.96
C SER A 130 5.86 -15.29 -7.75
N PHE A 131 5.61 -14.87 -6.50
CA PHE A 131 5.27 -13.48 -6.15
C PHE A 131 6.49 -12.55 -5.98
N ASN A 132 7.71 -13.10 -5.99
CA ASN A 132 8.90 -12.35 -5.64
C ASN A 132 9.36 -11.45 -6.80
N GLU A 133 9.19 -10.14 -6.65
CA GLU A 133 9.59 -9.13 -7.64
C GLU A 133 11.12 -8.99 -7.83
N GLY A 134 11.92 -9.58 -6.94
CA GLY A 134 13.38 -9.62 -7.06
C GLY A 134 13.90 -10.68 -8.01
N ILE A 135 13.05 -11.61 -8.46
CA ILE A 135 13.45 -12.67 -9.39
C ILE A 135 13.37 -12.14 -10.84
N PRO A 136 14.46 -12.27 -11.63
CA PRO A 136 14.43 -11.91 -13.04
C PRO A 136 13.74 -13.03 -13.85
N PHE A 137 12.41 -12.97 -13.95
CA PHE A 137 11.58 -13.92 -14.70
C PHE A 137 11.80 -13.86 -16.22
N THR A 138 12.92 -14.45 -16.67
CA THR A 138 13.21 -14.65 -18.09
C THR A 138 12.49 -15.89 -18.63
N GLU A 139 12.23 -15.94 -19.94
CA GLU A 139 11.65 -17.12 -20.62
C GLU A 139 12.43 -18.41 -20.31
N SER A 140 13.77 -18.33 -20.27
CA SER A 140 14.62 -19.47 -19.92
C SER A 140 14.44 -19.93 -18.49
N LEU A 141 14.28 -19.00 -17.54
CA LEU A 141 14.10 -19.33 -16.13
C LEU A 141 12.71 -19.95 -15.89
N ILE A 142 11.67 -19.37 -16.49
CA ILE A 142 10.31 -19.92 -16.40
C ILE A 142 10.26 -21.32 -17.00
N SER A 143 10.85 -21.52 -18.18
CA SER A 143 10.90 -22.81 -18.86
C SER A 143 11.60 -23.89 -18.02
N GLN A 144 12.70 -23.55 -17.35
CA GLN A 144 13.46 -24.52 -16.54
C GLN A 144 12.67 -25.06 -15.34
N PHE A 145 11.86 -24.21 -14.71
CA PHE A 145 11.06 -24.55 -13.52
C PHE A 145 9.56 -24.51 -13.79
N LEU A 146 9.16 -24.83 -15.02
CA LEU A 146 7.80 -24.67 -15.55
C LEU A 146 6.69 -25.23 -14.65
N HIS A 147 6.96 -26.38 -14.03
CA HIS A 147 6.00 -27.11 -13.19
C HIS A 147 6.14 -26.79 -11.70
N ASP A 148 7.18 -26.06 -11.31
CA ASP A 148 7.40 -25.68 -9.92
C ASP A 148 6.74 -24.32 -9.64
N TRP A 149 6.70 -23.42 -10.63
CA TRP A 149 6.05 -22.12 -10.51
C TRP A 149 4.55 -22.22 -10.23
N ASP A 150 4.09 -21.41 -9.28
CA ASP A 150 2.67 -21.06 -9.16
C ASP A 150 2.31 -20.01 -10.21
N TRP A 151 1.44 -20.36 -11.13
CA TRP A 151 1.06 -19.51 -12.26
C TRP A 151 0.01 -18.45 -11.93
N ASP A 152 -0.77 -18.63 -10.87
CA ASP A 152 -1.67 -17.58 -10.38
C ASP A 152 -0.85 -16.43 -9.78
N ALA A 153 0.13 -16.81 -8.96
CA ALA A 153 1.11 -15.89 -8.38
C ALA A 153 1.93 -15.17 -9.46
N LEU A 154 2.46 -15.88 -10.46
CA LEU A 154 3.16 -15.25 -11.58
C LEU A 154 2.25 -14.29 -12.36
N SER A 155 1.01 -14.69 -12.65
CA SER A 155 0.06 -13.84 -13.39
C SER A 155 -0.27 -12.54 -12.65
N SER A 156 -0.21 -12.58 -11.31
CA SER A 156 -0.46 -11.44 -10.42
C SER A 156 0.81 -10.64 -10.08
N ASN A 157 2.00 -11.12 -10.44
CA ASN A 157 3.26 -10.49 -10.07
C ASN A 157 3.52 -9.23 -10.90
N THR A 158 3.64 -8.09 -10.22
CA THR A 158 3.87 -6.77 -10.82
C THR A 158 5.32 -6.48 -11.19
N GLY A 159 6.27 -7.30 -10.72
CA GLY A 159 7.69 -7.23 -11.07
C GLY A 159 8.03 -7.92 -12.41
N ILE A 160 7.10 -8.68 -13.00
CA ILE A 160 7.33 -9.33 -14.30
C ILE A 160 7.24 -8.30 -15.43
N ALA A 161 8.30 -8.20 -16.23
CA ALA A 161 8.30 -7.47 -17.48
C ALA A 161 7.58 -8.30 -18.57
N PHE A 162 6.26 -8.25 -18.59
CA PHE A 162 5.46 -8.96 -19.60
C PHE A 162 5.80 -8.50 -21.01
N SER A 163 5.97 -9.45 -21.92
CA SER A 163 6.12 -9.26 -23.36
C SER A 163 5.20 -10.24 -24.10
N LEU A 164 4.90 -9.96 -25.37
CA LEU A 164 4.15 -10.89 -26.22
C LEU A 164 4.87 -12.24 -26.33
N SER A 165 6.19 -12.26 -26.48
CA SER A 165 6.96 -13.51 -26.58
C SER A 165 6.81 -14.39 -25.34
N LEU A 166 6.93 -13.78 -24.15
CA LEU A 166 6.79 -14.46 -22.86
C LEU A 166 5.37 -15.03 -22.69
N LEU A 167 4.36 -14.22 -23.02
CA LEU A 167 2.97 -14.61 -22.87
C LEU A 167 2.57 -15.70 -23.86
N GLU A 168 2.95 -15.58 -25.13
CA GLU A 168 2.61 -16.56 -26.17
C GLU A 168 3.33 -17.90 -25.97
N GLN A 169 4.57 -17.89 -25.48
CA GLN A 169 5.31 -19.13 -25.21
C GLN A 169 4.62 -20.00 -24.16
N PHE A 170 4.01 -19.38 -23.14
CA PHE A 170 3.36 -20.06 -22.02
C PHE A 170 1.87 -19.77 -21.93
N ASP A 171 1.22 -19.51 -23.07
CA ASP A 171 -0.12 -18.92 -23.15
C ASP A 171 -1.18 -19.67 -22.34
N SER A 172 -1.10 -21.00 -22.34
CA SER A 172 -2.03 -21.89 -21.61
C SER A 172 -1.91 -21.84 -20.09
N TYR A 173 -0.80 -21.31 -19.57
CA TYR A 173 -0.53 -21.28 -18.14
C TYR A 173 -0.96 -19.96 -17.48
N TRP A 174 -0.88 -18.85 -18.21
CA TRP A 174 -1.23 -17.53 -17.69
C TRP A 174 -2.72 -17.41 -17.39
N LEU A 175 -3.04 -17.01 -16.15
CA LEU A 175 -4.42 -16.78 -15.73
C LEU A 175 -4.89 -15.40 -16.20
N LYS A 176 -5.74 -15.38 -17.23
CA LYS A 176 -6.21 -14.15 -17.87
C LYS A 176 -6.95 -13.22 -16.91
N ASN A 177 -7.67 -13.76 -15.93
CA ASN A 177 -8.31 -12.96 -14.88
C ASN A 177 -7.28 -12.22 -14.00
N ALA A 178 -6.22 -12.91 -13.57
CA ALA A 178 -5.15 -12.31 -12.79
C ALA A 178 -4.35 -11.28 -13.62
N LEU A 179 -4.04 -11.59 -14.89
CA LEU A 179 -3.43 -10.63 -15.82
C LEU A 179 -4.30 -9.38 -16.00
N SER A 180 -5.63 -9.53 -16.03
CA SER A 180 -6.55 -8.39 -16.15
C SER A 180 -6.51 -7.45 -14.94
N MET A 181 -6.10 -7.95 -13.78
CA MET A 181 -5.92 -7.18 -12.55
C MET A 181 -4.48 -6.65 -12.37
N ASN A 182 -3.53 -7.15 -13.17
CA ASN A 182 -2.11 -6.86 -13.00
C ASN A 182 -1.71 -5.57 -13.75
N PRO A 183 -1.31 -4.49 -13.04
CA PRO A 183 -0.95 -3.23 -13.67
C PRO A 183 0.29 -3.28 -14.57
N ALA A 184 1.23 -4.20 -14.33
CA ALA A 184 2.39 -4.37 -15.23
C ALA A 184 1.98 -4.93 -16.60
N PHE A 185 0.91 -5.73 -16.64
CA PHE A 185 0.31 -6.25 -17.86
C PHE A 185 -0.60 -5.21 -18.51
N HIS A 186 -1.64 -4.75 -17.82
CA HIS A 186 -2.72 -3.97 -18.44
C HIS A 186 -2.38 -2.49 -18.69
N SER A 187 -1.15 -2.07 -18.37
CA SER A 187 -0.61 -0.76 -18.75
C SER A 187 0.02 -0.76 -20.14
N GLN A 188 0.07 -1.91 -20.83
CA GLN A 188 0.67 -2.06 -22.16
C GLN A 188 -0.40 -2.26 -23.24
N PHE A 189 -0.47 -1.35 -24.21
CA PHE A 189 -1.50 -1.38 -25.26
C PHE A 189 -1.43 -2.67 -26.11
N GLU A 190 -0.23 -3.09 -26.50
CA GLU A 190 -0.01 -4.27 -27.36
C GLU A 190 -0.54 -5.56 -26.71
N LEU A 191 -0.39 -5.69 -25.39
CA LEU A 191 -0.89 -6.85 -24.64
C LEU A 191 -2.42 -6.83 -24.56
N LEU A 192 -3.01 -5.67 -24.31
CA LEU A 192 -4.47 -5.52 -24.32
C LEU A 192 -5.06 -5.84 -25.69
N ASP A 193 -4.45 -5.36 -26.77
CA ASP A 193 -4.92 -5.62 -28.13
C ASP A 193 -4.86 -7.11 -28.47
N ARG A 194 -3.74 -7.77 -28.13
CA ARG A 194 -3.54 -9.20 -28.40
C ARG A 194 -4.55 -10.09 -27.66
N TYR A 195 -4.89 -9.75 -26.43
CA TYR A 195 -5.69 -10.59 -25.53
C TYR A 195 -7.11 -10.06 -25.29
N GLN A 196 -7.57 -9.05 -26.05
CA GLN A 196 -8.83 -8.34 -25.81
C GLN A 196 -10.08 -9.22 -25.63
N THR A 197 -10.12 -10.43 -26.22
CA THR A 197 -11.27 -11.35 -26.10
C THR A 197 -11.25 -12.22 -24.84
N GLU A 198 -10.11 -12.30 -24.15
CA GLU A 198 -9.88 -13.20 -23.02
C GLU A 198 -9.77 -12.46 -21.67
N LEU A 199 -9.65 -11.13 -21.72
CA LEU A 199 -9.49 -10.30 -20.54
C LEU A 199 -10.82 -9.92 -19.90
N ASP A 200 -10.80 -9.74 -18.58
CA ASP A 200 -11.89 -9.12 -17.84
C ASP A 200 -11.76 -7.60 -17.91
N TRP A 201 -12.52 -7.01 -18.83
CA TRP A 201 -12.50 -5.58 -19.09
C TRP A 201 -13.10 -4.72 -17.99
N TRP A 202 -13.78 -5.29 -17.00
CA TRP A 202 -14.17 -4.52 -15.82
C TRP A 202 -12.91 -4.07 -15.07
N TYR A 203 -11.98 -4.99 -14.80
CA TYR A 203 -10.72 -4.66 -14.13
C TYR A 203 -9.88 -3.70 -14.97
N ILE A 204 -9.66 -4.01 -16.26
CA ILE A 204 -8.92 -3.12 -17.18
C ILE A 204 -9.50 -1.71 -17.17
N SER A 205 -10.83 -1.58 -17.28
CA SER A 205 -11.49 -0.28 -17.31
C SER A 205 -11.35 0.46 -15.98
N SER A 206 -11.31 -0.26 -14.86
CA SER A 206 -11.25 0.29 -13.50
C SER A 206 -9.86 0.67 -13.01
N SER A 207 -8.79 0.12 -13.57
CA SER A 207 -7.42 0.34 -13.05
C SER A 207 -6.41 0.71 -14.11
N SER A 208 -6.64 0.44 -15.40
CA SER A 208 -5.61 0.68 -16.41
C SER A 208 -5.38 2.18 -16.62
N PRO A 209 -4.11 2.65 -16.56
CA PRO A 209 -3.79 4.04 -16.86
C PRO A 209 -4.09 4.38 -18.32
N LEU A 210 -4.13 3.42 -19.24
CA LEU A 210 -4.43 3.68 -20.65
C LEU A 210 -5.86 4.20 -20.89
N MET A 211 -6.78 3.93 -19.97
CA MET A 211 -8.19 4.32 -20.10
C MET A 211 -8.44 5.83 -19.97
N HIS A 212 -7.43 6.61 -19.56
CA HIS A 212 -7.51 8.06 -19.58
C HIS A 212 -7.68 8.62 -21.01
N SER A 213 -7.15 7.92 -22.03
CA SER A 213 -7.22 8.33 -23.44
C SER A 213 -8.58 8.00 -24.05
N PRO A 214 -9.32 9.00 -24.56
CA PRO A 214 -10.55 8.77 -25.31
C PRO A 214 -10.35 7.91 -26.56
N GLU A 215 -9.20 8.02 -27.22
CA GLU A 215 -8.84 7.26 -28.42
C GLU A 215 -8.74 5.77 -28.11
N ILE A 216 -8.04 5.41 -27.02
CA ILE A 216 -7.93 4.02 -26.57
C ILE A 216 -9.30 3.46 -26.16
N ARG A 217 -10.11 4.24 -25.44
CA ARG A 217 -11.48 3.83 -25.09
C ARG A 217 -12.35 3.59 -26.32
N THR A 218 -12.19 4.40 -27.36
CA THR A 218 -12.92 4.26 -28.63
C THR A 218 -12.44 3.02 -29.39
N TYR A 219 -11.12 2.76 -29.40
CA TYR A 219 -10.56 1.55 -30.01
C TYR A 219 -11.15 0.27 -29.38
N PHE A 220 -11.25 0.24 -28.05
CA PHE A 220 -11.79 -0.89 -27.28
C PHE A 220 -13.28 -0.75 -26.92
N GLU A 221 -14.07 0.04 -27.65
CA GLU A 221 -15.45 0.41 -27.27
C GLU A 221 -16.35 -0.81 -26.98
N LYS A 222 -16.16 -1.92 -27.71
CA LYS A 222 -16.94 -3.15 -27.52
C LYS A 222 -16.67 -3.87 -26.20
N HIS A 223 -15.53 -3.59 -25.59
CA HIS A 223 -15.03 -4.29 -24.43
C HIS A 223 -15.04 -3.42 -23.17
N VAL A 224 -14.75 -2.12 -23.32
CA VAL A 224 -14.63 -1.17 -22.20
C VAL A 224 -15.90 -1.16 -21.35
N SER A 225 -15.72 -1.35 -20.06
CA SER A 225 -16.77 -1.27 -19.06
C SER A 225 -16.92 0.17 -18.58
N PHE A 226 -18.02 0.83 -18.96
CA PHE A 226 -18.33 2.17 -18.46
C PHE A 226 -18.45 2.21 -16.93
N GLU A 227 -18.96 1.13 -16.31
CA GLU A 227 -18.97 0.98 -14.86
C GLU A 227 -17.55 1.04 -14.29
N GLY A 228 -16.62 0.28 -14.87
CA GLY A 228 -15.22 0.29 -14.46
C GLY A 228 -14.58 1.68 -14.58
N LEU A 229 -14.86 2.40 -15.67
CA LEU A 229 -14.32 3.76 -15.88
C LEU A 229 -14.66 4.73 -14.73
N LEU A 230 -15.83 4.60 -14.09
CA LEU A 230 -16.22 5.42 -12.95
C LEU A 230 -15.30 5.22 -11.72
N PHE A 231 -14.67 4.05 -11.62
CA PHE A 231 -13.74 3.70 -10.53
C PHE A 231 -12.27 3.94 -10.87
N ASN A 232 -11.95 4.32 -12.11
CA ASN A 232 -10.57 4.48 -12.57
C ASN A 232 -10.00 5.86 -12.24
N GLU A 233 -9.00 5.92 -11.37
CA GLU A 233 -8.38 7.16 -10.88
C GLU A 233 -7.74 8.03 -11.97
N HIS A 234 -7.44 7.45 -13.14
CA HIS A 234 -6.90 8.17 -14.29
C HIS A 234 -8.01 8.82 -15.15
N CYS A 235 -9.27 8.41 -14.99
CA CYS A 235 -10.43 8.84 -15.78
C CYS A 235 -11.20 10.01 -15.16
N LYS A 236 -10.56 11.18 -15.01
CA LYS A 236 -11.16 12.36 -14.35
C LYS A 236 -12.17 13.12 -15.22
N ASN A 237 -12.09 12.95 -16.54
CA ASN A 237 -12.81 13.76 -17.52
C ASN A 237 -13.90 12.95 -18.28
N LEU A 238 -14.61 12.07 -17.59
CA LEU A 238 -15.74 11.34 -18.19
C LEU A 238 -16.85 12.31 -18.63
N ASN A 239 -17.57 11.95 -19.70
CA ASN A 239 -18.69 12.73 -20.23
C ASN A 239 -19.87 12.68 -19.25
N LEU A 240 -20.36 13.84 -18.80
CA LEU A 240 -21.39 13.90 -17.77
C LEU A 240 -22.73 13.33 -18.24
N ASP A 241 -23.13 13.54 -19.50
CA ASP A 241 -24.40 12.99 -20.01
C ASP A 241 -24.37 11.46 -19.98
N GLN A 242 -23.24 10.86 -20.33
CA GLN A 242 -23.04 9.41 -20.21
C GLN A 242 -23.07 8.96 -18.75
N VAL A 243 -22.44 9.70 -17.84
CA VAL A 243 -22.48 9.42 -16.39
C VAL A 243 -23.91 9.45 -15.87
N TYR A 244 -24.67 10.52 -16.10
CA TYR A 244 -26.06 10.64 -15.64
C TYR A 244 -26.96 9.60 -16.27
N SER A 245 -26.81 9.33 -17.57
CA SER A 245 -27.55 8.27 -18.27
C SER A 245 -27.30 6.90 -17.63
N PHE A 246 -26.04 6.55 -17.41
CA PHE A 246 -25.64 5.29 -16.78
C PHE A 246 -26.15 5.18 -15.33
N LEU A 247 -25.98 6.22 -14.52
CA LEU A 247 -26.46 6.21 -13.14
C LEU A 247 -27.98 6.09 -13.06
N THR A 248 -28.71 6.75 -13.97
CA THR A 248 -30.17 6.63 -14.07
C THR A 248 -30.60 5.23 -14.51
N ASP A 249 -29.91 4.62 -15.48
CA ASP A 249 -30.16 3.23 -15.86
C ASP A 249 -29.95 2.27 -14.68
N LYS A 250 -28.88 2.50 -13.88
CA LYS A 250 -28.59 1.73 -12.68
C LYS A 250 -29.67 1.85 -11.60
N THR A 251 -30.29 3.02 -11.42
CA THR A 251 -31.39 3.16 -10.45
C THR A 251 -32.62 2.36 -10.87
N ILE A 252 -32.91 2.27 -12.17
CA ILE A 252 -34.09 1.59 -12.72
C ILE A 252 -33.89 0.07 -12.75
N HIS A 253 -32.75 -0.40 -13.25
CA HIS A 253 -32.58 -1.80 -13.67
C HIS A 253 -31.76 -2.67 -12.71
N ASN A 254 -31.02 -2.09 -11.77
CA ASN A 254 -29.98 -2.84 -11.04
C ASN A 254 -29.99 -2.67 -9.51
N ASN A 255 -31.19 -2.58 -8.93
CA ASN A 255 -31.42 -2.42 -7.49
C ASN A 255 -30.96 -3.61 -6.61
N LYS A 256 -30.26 -4.61 -7.17
CA LYS A 256 -29.82 -5.85 -6.49
C LYS A 256 -28.31 -6.00 -6.33
N ARG A 257 -27.47 -5.18 -6.98
CA ARG A 257 -26.06 -5.02 -6.60
C ARG A 257 -25.95 -3.95 -5.53
N VAL A 258 -26.22 -4.33 -4.27
CA VAL A 258 -26.02 -3.47 -3.08
C VAL A 258 -24.61 -2.86 -3.07
N ASP A 259 -23.66 -3.54 -3.72
CA ASP A 259 -22.25 -3.16 -3.80
C ASP A 259 -21.96 -1.93 -4.69
N PHE A 260 -22.72 -1.67 -5.77
CA PHE A 260 -22.34 -0.57 -6.70
C PHE A 260 -22.41 0.80 -6.02
N TRP A 261 -23.56 1.17 -5.47
CA TRP A 261 -23.72 2.48 -4.84
C TRP A 261 -22.86 2.64 -3.60
N PHE A 262 -22.63 1.53 -2.89
CA PHE A 262 -21.67 1.46 -1.79
C PHE A 262 -20.25 1.82 -2.26
N HIS A 263 -19.72 1.11 -3.26
CA HIS A 263 -18.38 1.38 -3.80
C HIS A 263 -18.28 2.74 -4.49
N PHE A 264 -19.32 3.16 -5.23
CA PHE A 264 -19.34 4.44 -5.92
C PHE A 264 -19.30 5.62 -4.94
N SER A 265 -19.99 5.49 -3.81
CA SER A 265 -19.96 6.48 -2.71
C SER A 265 -18.58 6.59 -2.07
N ARG A 266 -17.83 5.48 -2.00
CA ARG A 266 -16.45 5.44 -1.49
C ARG A 266 -15.40 5.88 -2.53
N SER A 267 -15.76 5.96 -3.81
CA SER A 267 -14.82 6.19 -4.91
C SER A 267 -14.10 7.53 -4.77
N GLY A 268 -12.78 7.51 -4.99
CA GLY A 268 -11.95 8.72 -4.99
C GLY A 268 -12.33 9.70 -6.11
N ASN A 269 -12.75 9.17 -7.26
CA ASN A 269 -13.17 9.92 -8.45
C ASN A 269 -14.41 10.77 -8.25
N LEU A 270 -15.21 10.47 -7.21
CA LEU A 270 -16.44 11.20 -6.95
C LEU A 270 -16.14 12.69 -6.72
N LYS A 271 -14.99 13.04 -6.13
CA LYS A 271 -14.53 14.43 -5.99
C LYS A 271 -14.44 15.14 -7.35
N ASP A 272 -13.78 14.52 -8.33
CA ASP A 272 -13.58 15.13 -9.65
C ASP A 272 -14.90 15.24 -10.42
N LEU A 273 -15.81 14.27 -10.25
CA LEU A 273 -17.17 14.37 -10.78
C LEU A 273 -17.94 15.54 -10.14
N LEU A 274 -17.88 15.71 -8.82
CA LEU A 274 -18.60 16.78 -8.13
C LEU A 274 -18.11 18.18 -8.48
N ASN A 275 -16.81 18.33 -8.74
CA ASN A 275 -16.26 19.60 -9.25
C ASN A 275 -16.94 20.04 -10.55
N ARG A 276 -17.41 19.09 -11.37
CA ARG A 276 -18.06 19.34 -12.67
C ARG A 276 -19.58 19.17 -12.63
N ALA A 277 -20.10 18.47 -11.62
CA ALA A 277 -21.50 18.13 -11.42
C ALA A 277 -21.87 18.23 -9.92
N PRO A 278 -21.98 19.45 -9.36
CA PRO A 278 -22.15 19.66 -7.91
C PRO A 278 -23.48 19.08 -7.36
N ASN A 279 -24.49 18.93 -8.21
CA ASN A 279 -25.79 18.39 -7.81
C ASN A 279 -25.85 16.86 -7.81
N LEU A 280 -24.80 16.16 -8.26
CA LEU A 280 -24.84 14.70 -8.46
C LEU A 280 -25.22 13.93 -7.19
N ILE A 281 -24.73 14.34 -6.01
CA ILE A 281 -25.14 13.71 -4.75
C ILE A 281 -26.61 13.98 -4.44
N SER A 282 -27.12 15.18 -4.74
CA SER A 282 -28.53 15.51 -4.55
C SER A 282 -29.43 14.69 -5.48
N ASP A 283 -29.02 14.55 -6.75
CA ASP A 283 -29.80 13.88 -7.78
C ASP A 283 -29.91 12.37 -7.53
N PHE A 284 -28.87 11.75 -6.97
CA PHE A 284 -28.82 10.31 -6.67
C PHE A 284 -28.84 10.00 -5.16
N ALA A 285 -29.30 10.95 -4.35
CA ALA A 285 -29.17 10.87 -2.90
C ALA A 285 -29.81 9.59 -2.35
N SER A 286 -31.00 9.22 -2.80
CA SER A 286 -31.75 8.04 -2.32
C SER A 286 -31.02 6.70 -2.53
N HIS A 287 -30.02 6.67 -3.41
CA HIS A 287 -29.26 5.46 -3.74
C HIS A 287 -27.85 5.46 -3.15
N LEU A 288 -27.24 6.63 -2.99
CA LEU A 288 -25.90 6.76 -2.43
C LEU A 288 -25.84 6.30 -0.97
N SER A 289 -24.74 5.62 -0.63
CA SER A 289 -24.47 5.21 0.75
C SER A 289 -23.84 6.38 1.50
N PHE A 290 -24.64 7.05 2.33
CA PHE A 290 -24.15 8.17 3.12
C PHE A 290 -23.11 7.77 4.16
N SER A 291 -23.13 6.51 4.63
CA SER A 291 -22.06 5.99 5.49
C SER A 291 -20.73 5.94 4.73
N GLU A 292 -20.72 5.48 3.47
CA GLU A 292 -19.51 5.46 2.64
C GLU A 292 -19.10 6.86 2.18
N LEU A 293 -20.06 7.73 1.83
CA LEU A 293 -19.76 9.13 1.54
C LEU A 293 -19.08 9.79 2.75
N SER A 294 -19.61 9.63 3.96
CA SER A 294 -19.02 10.15 5.21
C SER A 294 -17.60 9.66 5.46
N GLY A 295 -17.28 8.43 5.05
CA GLY A 295 -15.92 7.88 5.13
C GLY A 295 -14.99 8.26 3.96
N ASN A 296 -15.50 8.94 2.94
CA ASN A 296 -14.73 9.22 1.73
C ASN A 296 -13.68 10.30 1.98
N MET A 297 -12.40 9.96 1.75
CA MET A 297 -11.26 10.85 2.01
C MET A 297 -11.02 11.87 0.89
N THR A 298 -11.70 11.80 -0.25
CA THR A 298 -11.48 12.76 -1.34
C THR A 298 -12.49 13.90 -1.34
N LEU A 299 -13.68 13.71 -0.73
CA LEU A 299 -14.75 14.70 -0.73
C LEU A 299 -14.45 15.93 0.14
N PRO A 300 -14.84 17.14 -0.31
CA PRO A 300 -14.74 18.36 0.48
C PRO A 300 -15.84 18.40 1.54
N PHE A 301 -15.50 18.19 2.81
CA PHE A 301 -16.44 18.34 3.93
C PHE A 301 -16.42 19.76 4.48
N ASP A 302 -16.77 20.72 3.62
CA ASP A 302 -17.01 22.09 4.06
C ASP A 302 -18.44 22.25 4.63
N ASP A 303 -18.69 23.38 5.31
CA ASP A 303 -19.95 23.64 5.99
C ASP A 303 -21.15 23.63 5.04
N ALA A 304 -20.97 24.12 3.81
CA ALA A 304 -22.04 24.18 2.81
C ALA A 304 -22.43 22.75 2.37
N PHE A 305 -21.44 21.90 2.13
CA PHE A 305 -21.64 20.51 1.75
C PHE A 305 -22.26 19.68 2.88
N ILE A 306 -21.82 19.88 4.12
CA ILE A 306 -22.39 19.20 5.29
C ILE A 306 -23.86 19.62 5.48
N SER A 307 -24.15 20.93 5.41
CA SER A 307 -25.50 21.49 5.62
C SER A 307 -26.54 20.91 4.66
N GLN A 308 -26.15 20.55 3.44
CA GLN A 308 -27.09 20.05 2.43
C GLN A 308 -27.74 18.71 2.84
N PHE A 309 -27.04 17.91 3.64
CA PHE A 309 -27.45 16.54 3.97
C PHE A 309 -27.31 16.20 5.47
N GLU A 310 -27.50 17.19 6.35
CA GLU A 310 -27.30 17.07 7.81
C GLU A 310 -27.89 15.80 8.43
N THR A 311 -29.11 15.42 8.04
CA THR A 311 -29.84 14.28 8.62
C THR A 311 -29.44 12.93 8.03
N ARG A 312 -28.60 12.93 6.99
CA ARG A 312 -28.26 11.75 6.20
C ARG A 312 -26.85 11.27 6.48
N TRP A 313 -25.96 12.16 6.90
CA TRP A 313 -24.57 11.82 7.20
C TRP A 313 -24.43 10.79 8.32
N ASP A 314 -23.43 9.93 8.19
CA ASP A 314 -22.93 9.09 9.27
C ASP A 314 -21.97 9.91 10.13
N TRP A 315 -22.53 10.58 11.13
CA TRP A 315 -21.78 11.50 11.99
C TRP A 315 -20.73 10.82 12.86
N LYS A 316 -20.89 9.52 13.15
CA LYS A 316 -19.85 8.75 13.83
C LYS A 316 -18.62 8.61 12.94
N ARG A 317 -18.81 8.21 11.67
CA ARG A 317 -17.71 8.14 10.70
C ARG A 317 -17.08 9.50 10.40
N LEU A 318 -17.88 10.56 10.29
CA LEU A 318 -17.34 11.91 10.13
C LEU A 318 -16.48 12.32 11.33
N SER A 319 -16.92 12.01 12.55
CA SER A 319 -16.14 12.29 13.77
C SER A 319 -14.83 11.51 13.79
N GLN A 320 -14.83 10.24 13.36
CA GLN A 320 -13.63 9.41 13.28
C GLN A 320 -12.61 9.94 12.27
N LYS A 321 -13.08 10.43 11.11
CA LYS A 321 -12.22 10.98 10.06
C LYS A 321 -11.38 12.14 10.56
N CYS A 322 -11.93 12.96 11.46
CA CYS A 322 -11.22 14.09 12.03
C CYS A 322 -10.05 13.63 12.92
N SER A 323 -10.16 12.49 13.61
CA SER A 323 -9.16 11.97 14.54
C SER A 323 -7.91 11.35 13.88
N ILE A 324 -7.92 11.10 12.56
CA ILE A 324 -6.82 10.40 11.86
C ILE A 324 -5.74 11.42 11.44
N HIS A 325 -4.96 11.91 12.41
CA HIS A 325 -3.78 12.75 12.18
C HIS A 325 -2.44 11.96 12.12
N GLN A 326 -2.45 10.63 12.24
CA GLN A 326 -1.24 9.83 12.07
C GLN A 326 -0.97 9.52 10.59
N ALA A 327 -0.35 10.46 9.88
CA ALA A 327 0.45 10.13 8.71
C ALA A 327 1.89 9.84 9.19
N LYS A 328 2.24 8.56 9.33
CA LYS A 328 3.64 8.12 9.21
C LYS A 328 3.99 8.16 7.72
N GLY A 329 5.01 8.91 7.34
CA GLY A 329 5.54 8.96 5.96
C GLY A 329 5.29 10.30 5.24
N SER A 330 6.15 10.59 4.27
CA SER A 330 6.33 11.88 3.57
C SER A 330 5.16 12.36 2.70
N GLU A 331 3.98 11.78 2.82
CA GLU A 331 2.74 12.27 2.21
C GLU A 331 1.75 12.68 3.30
N ALA A 332 2.07 13.76 4.00
CA ALA A 332 1.09 14.47 4.82
C ALA A 332 0.02 15.03 3.86
N ARG A 333 -1.05 14.27 3.62
CA ARG A 333 -2.27 14.82 3.04
C ARG A 333 -2.78 15.87 4.02
N GLU A 334 -2.63 17.15 3.66
CA GLU A 334 -3.19 18.28 4.41
C GLU A 334 -4.72 18.16 4.44
N PHE A 335 -5.26 17.39 5.38
CA PHE A 335 -6.64 17.53 5.77
C PHE A 335 -6.75 18.83 6.56
N LYS A 336 -7.42 19.81 5.96
CA LYS A 336 -7.87 21.02 6.65
C LYS A 336 -8.70 20.55 7.84
N SER A 337 -8.21 20.78 9.06
CA SER A 337 -8.93 20.45 10.29
C SER A 337 -10.34 21.09 10.25
N LEU A 338 -11.33 20.44 10.87
CA LEU A 338 -12.65 21.05 11.02
C LEU A 338 -12.48 22.41 11.71
N SER A 339 -13.13 23.43 11.17
CA SER A 339 -13.13 24.73 11.84
C SER A 339 -13.98 24.66 13.11
N MET A 340 -13.65 25.47 14.12
CA MET A 340 -14.47 25.58 15.33
C MET A 340 -15.92 25.99 15.01
N GLN A 341 -16.09 26.85 13.99
CA GLN A 341 -17.40 27.23 13.47
C GLN A 341 -18.17 26.02 12.94
N SER A 342 -17.52 25.10 12.23
CA SER A 342 -18.11 23.84 11.77
C SER A 342 -18.55 22.95 12.93
N ILE A 343 -17.73 22.85 13.98
CA ILE A 343 -18.05 22.05 15.17
C ILE A 343 -19.28 22.61 15.90
N GLU A 344 -19.36 23.93 16.05
CA GLU A 344 -20.49 24.61 16.67
C GLU A 344 -21.78 24.47 15.86
N CYS A 345 -21.73 24.77 14.56
CA CYS A 345 -22.87 24.70 13.64
C CYS A 345 -23.56 23.33 13.68
N PHE A 346 -22.78 22.26 13.82
CA PHE A 346 -23.27 20.88 13.82
C PHE A 346 -23.14 20.17 15.18
N SER A 347 -23.03 20.93 16.27
CA SER A 347 -22.80 20.43 17.65
C SER A 347 -23.79 19.34 18.11
N LYS A 348 -25.03 19.40 17.64
CA LYS A 348 -26.08 18.40 17.94
C LYS A 348 -25.89 17.05 17.25
N TYR A 349 -25.01 16.96 16.26
CA TYR A 349 -24.82 15.75 15.45
C TYR A 349 -23.52 15.01 15.70
N TRP A 350 -22.46 15.69 16.15
CA TRP A 350 -21.15 15.09 16.37
C TRP A 350 -21.19 13.95 17.40
N ASP A 351 -20.39 12.92 17.15
CA ASP A 351 -20.09 11.89 18.14
C ASP A 351 -18.96 12.42 19.04
N TRP A 352 -19.34 13.04 20.16
CA TRP A 352 -18.41 13.71 21.06
C TRP A 352 -17.38 12.79 21.70
N GLU A 353 -17.70 11.50 21.90
CA GLU A 353 -16.75 10.52 22.44
C GLU A 353 -15.58 10.29 21.47
N VAL A 354 -15.87 10.27 20.17
CA VAL A 354 -14.87 10.10 19.12
C VAL A 354 -14.17 11.41 18.81
N LEU A 355 -14.93 12.51 18.71
CA LEU A 355 -14.40 13.80 18.29
C LEU A 355 -13.43 14.36 19.34
N SER A 356 -13.71 14.21 20.64
CA SER A 356 -12.84 14.70 21.72
C SER A 356 -11.45 14.04 21.76
N GLN A 357 -11.31 12.85 21.16
CA GLN A 357 -10.03 12.14 21.05
C GLN A 357 -9.13 12.69 19.93
N ASN A 358 -9.62 13.66 19.16
CA ASN A 358 -8.86 14.27 18.08
C ASN A 358 -7.87 15.32 18.59
N TRP A 359 -6.58 14.99 18.56
CA TRP A 359 -5.49 15.88 18.96
C TRP A 359 -5.20 17.02 17.97
N GLY A 360 -5.80 16.99 16.78
CA GLY A 360 -5.70 18.06 15.78
C GLY A 360 -6.68 19.21 15.97
N ILE A 361 -7.61 19.09 16.93
CA ILE A 361 -8.53 20.16 17.33
C ILE A 361 -7.95 20.86 18.57
N ASP A 362 -7.88 22.19 18.52
CA ASP A 362 -7.51 23.01 19.68
C ASP A 362 -8.73 23.15 20.61
N TRP A 363 -8.77 22.31 21.64
CA TRP A 363 -9.86 22.27 22.63
C TRP A 363 -9.76 23.37 23.70
N ASP A 364 -8.66 24.13 23.75
CA ASP A 364 -8.38 25.09 24.83
C ASP A 364 -8.90 26.52 24.53
N MET A 365 -9.66 26.70 23.45
CA MET A 365 -10.26 27.99 23.08
C MET A 365 -11.54 28.31 23.92
N PRO A 366 -11.76 29.59 24.32
CA PRO A 366 -12.81 29.98 25.28
C PRO A 366 -14.26 29.61 24.91
N VAL A 367 -14.53 29.29 23.65
CA VAL A 367 -15.89 29.13 23.10
C VAL A 367 -16.51 27.77 23.44
N LEU A 368 -15.70 26.76 23.76
CA LEU A 368 -16.18 25.39 24.08
C LEU A 368 -16.81 25.24 25.47
N SER A 369 -16.59 26.22 26.36
CA SER A 369 -17.21 26.28 27.69
C SER A 369 -18.74 26.43 27.68
N GLN A 370 -19.33 26.61 26.48
CA GLN A 370 -20.77 26.82 26.29
C GLN A 370 -21.49 25.66 25.59
N ILE A 371 -20.77 24.62 25.13
CA ILE A 371 -21.37 23.50 24.39
C ILE A 371 -21.74 22.35 25.36
N PRO A 372 -23.00 21.87 25.38
CA PRO A 372 -23.40 20.76 26.23
C PRO A 372 -22.65 19.47 25.82
N GLY A 373 -21.80 18.93 26.70
CA GLY A 373 -21.09 17.67 26.50
C GLY A 373 -19.56 17.77 26.30
N SER A 374 -18.97 18.97 26.24
CA SER A 374 -17.52 19.19 26.12
C SER A 374 -16.72 18.94 27.42
N HIS A 375 -17.42 18.55 28.50
CA HIS A 375 -16.84 18.24 29.81
C HIS A 375 -16.92 16.74 30.10
N VAL A 376 -16.16 15.92 29.35
CA VAL A 376 -15.92 14.52 29.70
C VAL A 376 -14.44 14.21 29.50
#